data_AF-A0A099L313-F1
#
_entry.id   AF-A0A099L313-F1
#
_cell.length_a   1.000
_cell.length_b   1.000
_cell.length_c   1.000
_cell.angle_alpha   90.00
_cell.angle_beta   90.00
_cell.angle_gamma   90.00
#
_symmetry.space_group_name_H-M   'P 1'
#
loop_
_entity.id
_entity.type
_entity.pdbx_description
1 polymer ?
#
loop_
_entity_poly.entity_id
_entity_poly.type
_entity_poly.pdbx_seq_one_letter_code
_entity_poly.pdbx_strand_id
1 'polypeptide(L)'
;ATSGFTAPQVSSDSAVVIRLTISQGNREISTDTSITVKNQVTTTPPKDDGGGGGGGAINLYWLLVLLWFAGHARTRRLPNLTF
;
A
#
# COMPACT_ATOMS: atom_id res chain seq x y z
N ALA A 1 -14.88 18.76 -26.94
CA ALA A 1 -15.22 19.44 -25.69
C ALA A 1 -15.14 18.40 -24.56
N THR A 2 -14.54 18.75 -23.43
CA THR A 2 -14.50 17.89 -22.24
C THR A 2 -15.39 18.53 -21.18
N SER A 3 -16.35 17.79 -20.67
CA SER A 3 -17.26 18.21 -19.59
C SER A 3 -17.13 17.22 -18.45
N GLY A 4 -17.16 17.70 -17.21
CA GLY A 4 -16.99 16.88 -16.01
C GLY A 4 -17.60 17.58 -14.80
N PHE A 5 -17.77 16.78 -13.75
CA PHE A 5 -18.27 17.23 -12.44
C PHE A 5 -17.44 16.55 -11.35
N THR A 6 -17.38 17.19 -10.18
CA THR A 6 -16.76 16.60 -8.98
C THR A 6 -17.86 15.97 -8.13
N ALA A 7 -17.69 14.70 -7.77
CA ALA A 7 -18.64 14.04 -6.88
C ALA A 7 -18.61 14.69 -5.48
N PRO A 8 -19.76 14.91 -4.82
CA PRO A 8 -19.81 15.46 -3.48
C PRO A 8 -19.28 14.48 -2.44
N GLN A 9 -18.86 14.99 -1.29
CA GLN A 9 -18.62 14.17 -0.11
C GLN A 9 -19.96 13.73 0.47
N VAL A 10 -20.11 12.44 0.77
CA VAL A 10 -21.35 11.84 1.27
C VAL A 10 -21.06 11.07 2.56
N SER A 11 -22.00 11.08 3.51
CA SER A 11 -21.88 10.33 4.76
C SER A 11 -22.26 8.85 4.61
N SER A 12 -22.85 8.47 3.47
CA SER A 12 -23.23 7.10 3.11
C SER A 12 -23.33 6.98 1.59
N ASP A 13 -23.15 5.76 1.09
CA ASP A 13 -23.27 5.47 -0.34
C ASP A 13 -24.60 5.97 -0.90
N SER A 14 -24.54 6.76 -1.96
CA SER A 14 -25.71 7.44 -2.51
C SER A 14 -25.67 7.43 -4.04
N ALA A 15 -26.83 7.31 -4.68
CA ALA A 15 -26.95 7.41 -6.13
C ALA A 15 -27.27 8.85 -6.53
N VAL A 16 -26.54 9.35 -7.53
CA VAL A 16 -26.81 10.62 -8.21
C VAL A 16 -27.31 10.31 -9.61
N VAL A 17 -28.50 10.81 -9.96
CA VAL A 17 -29.08 10.63 -11.29
C VAL A 17 -28.84 11.90 -12.11
N ILE A 18 -28.18 11.74 -13.25
CA ILE A 18 -27.92 12.81 -14.21
C ILE A 18 -28.81 12.56 -15.42
N ARG A 19 -29.61 13.57 -15.78
CA ARG A 19 -30.39 13.56 -17.02
C ARG A 19 -29.67 14.34 -18.10
N LEU A 20 -29.34 13.67 -19.19
CA LEU A 20 -28.84 14.30 -20.41
C LEU A 20 -30.01 14.58 -21.33
N THR A 21 -30.22 15.85 -21.68
CA THR A 21 -31.23 16.29 -22.62
C THR A 21 -30.56 16.91 -23.84
N ILE A 22 -30.87 16.39 -25.03
CA ILE A 22 -30.38 16.90 -26.32
C ILE A 22 -31.56 17.46 -27.09
N SER A 23 -31.51 18.76 -27.41
CA SER A 23 -32.52 19.46 -28.20
C SER A 23 -32.00 19.82 -29.59
N GLN A 24 -32.76 19.51 -30.64
CA GLN A 24 -32.51 19.98 -32.00
C GLN A 24 -33.83 20.46 -32.63
N GLY A 25 -33.94 21.79 -32.82
CA GLY A 25 -35.18 22.41 -33.28
C GLY A 25 -36.34 22.08 -32.33
N ASN A 26 -37.37 21.43 -32.86
CA ASN A 26 -38.58 21.04 -32.14
C ASN A 26 -38.50 19.64 -31.51
N ARG A 27 -37.35 18.95 -31.63
CA ARG A 27 -37.14 17.61 -31.11
C ARG A 27 -36.26 17.65 -29.87
N GLU A 28 -36.63 16.83 -28.89
CA GLU A 28 -35.89 16.63 -27.66
C GLU A 28 -35.75 15.13 -27.39
N ILE A 29 -34.57 14.71 -26.93
CA ILE A 29 -34.30 13.35 -26.47
C ILE A 29 -33.65 13.47 -25.09
N SER A 30 -34.18 12.74 -24.10
CA SER A 30 -33.65 12.69 -22.74
C SER A 30 -33.23 11.28 -22.37
N THR A 31 -32.10 11.16 -21.67
CA THR A 31 -31.56 9.90 -21.13
C THR A 31 -31.08 10.11 -19.70
N ASP A 32 -31.48 9.21 -18.80
CA ASP A 32 -31.03 9.22 -17.41
C ASP A 32 -29.82 8.28 -17.21
N THR A 33 -28.84 8.73 -16.45
CA THR A 33 -27.67 7.95 -16.02
C THR A 33 -27.55 8.01 -14.51
N SER A 34 -27.50 6.85 -13.86
CA SER A 34 -27.28 6.75 -12.41
C SER A 34 -25.81 6.50 -12.10
N ILE A 35 -25.26 7.29 -11.19
CA ILE A 35 -23.86 7.20 -10.75
C ILE A 35 -23.84 7.01 -9.24
N THR A 36 -23.20 5.93 -8.79
CA THR A 36 -23.05 5.66 -7.35
C THR A 36 -21.85 6.43 -6.79
N VAL A 37 -22.11 7.34 -5.86
CA VAL A 37 -21.09 8.04 -5.06
C VAL A 37 -20.85 7.24 -3.80
N LYS A 38 -19.63 6.73 -3.66
CA LYS A 38 -19.21 5.96 -2.49
C LYS A 38 -18.80 6.89 -1.35
N ASN A 39 -19.19 6.56 -0.13
CA ASN A 39 -18.62 7.20 1.05
C ASN A 39 -17.16 6.76 1.21
N GLN A 40 -16.26 7.74 1.32
CA GLN A 40 -14.85 7.52 1.59
C GLN A 40 -14.57 7.92 3.03
N VAL A 41 -14.39 6.93 3.92
CA VAL A 41 -14.00 7.17 5.30
C VAL A 41 -12.50 7.34 5.34
N THR A 42 -12.02 8.57 5.48
CA THR A 42 -10.59 8.83 5.66
C THR A 42 -10.20 8.42 7.07
N THR A 43 -9.63 7.22 7.22
CA THR A 43 -8.95 6.83 8.45
C THR A 43 -7.58 7.49 8.44
N THR A 44 -7.34 8.46 9.33
CA THR A 44 -5.99 8.96 9.56
C THR A 44 -5.14 7.80 10.09
N PRO A 45 -3.99 7.49 9.49
CA PRO A 45 -3.07 6.52 10.05
C PRO A 45 -2.73 6.92 11.49
N PRO A 46 -2.55 5.97 12.42
CA PRO A 46 -1.97 6.27 13.72
C PRO A 46 -0.68 7.06 13.51
N LYS A 47 -0.48 8.12 14.29
CA LYS A 47 0.79 8.83 14.30
C LYS A 47 1.86 7.83 14.73
N ASP A 48 2.85 7.59 13.89
CA ASP A 48 4.00 6.79 14.27
C ASP A 48 4.73 7.51 15.42
N ASP A 49 4.57 7.01 16.64
CA ASP A 49 5.45 7.35 17.75
C ASP A 49 6.78 6.65 17.47
N GLY A 50 7.61 7.29 16.64
CA GLY A 50 8.92 6.80 16.23
C GLY A 50 9.89 6.67 17.41
N GLY A 51 9.72 5.62 18.21
CA GLY A 51 10.64 5.13 19.22
C GLY A 51 11.47 3.98 18.65
N GLY A 52 12.72 4.28 18.32
CA GLY A 52 13.66 3.32 17.73
C GLY A 52 14.17 2.24 18.70
N GLY A 53 14.87 1.27 18.12
CA GLY A 53 15.68 0.30 18.87
C GLY A 53 15.51 -1.12 18.38
N GLY A 54 16.18 -1.46 17.27
CA GLY A 54 16.31 -2.84 16.81
C GLY A 54 17.07 -3.68 17.82
N GLY A 55 16.34 -4.37 18.70
CA GLY A 55 16.87 -5.39 19.60
C GLY A 55 16.34 -6.75 19.16
N GLY A 56 16.81 -7.25 18.01
CA GLY A 56 16.52 -8.61 17.59
C GLY A 56 17.10 -9.57 18.63
N ALA A 57 16.23 -10.22 19.40
CA ALA A 57 16.63 -11.27 20.32
C ALA A 57 17.19 -12.44 19.50
N ILE A 58 18.52 -12.49 19.34
CA ILE A 58 19.16 -13.68 18.80
C ILE A 58 18.92 -14.81 19.78
N ASN A 59 18.35 -15.90 19.28
CA ASN A 59 18.15 -17.10 20.07
C ASN A 59 19.53 -17.64 20.48
N LEU A 60 19.76 -17.75 21.80
CA LEU A 60 21.07 -18.11 22.36
C LEU A 60 21.59 -19.45 21.84
N TYR A 61 20.71 -20.39 21.48
CA TYR A 61 21.10 -21.66 20.86
C TYR A 61 21.79 -21.46 19.51
N TRP A 62 21.24 -20.60 18.65
CA TRP A 62 21.85 -20.29 17.36
C TRP A 62 23.17 -19.52 17.50
N LEU A 63 23.27 -18.63 18.50
CA LEU A 63 24.54 -17.96 18.80
C LEU A 63 25.63 -18.97 19.22
N LEU A 64 25.28 -19.97 20.03
CA LEU A 64 26.21 -21.02 20.44
C LEU A 64 26.62 -21.94 19.29
N VAL A 65 25.69 -22.29 18.40
CA VAL A 65 25.97 -23.07 17.19
C VAL A 65 26.92 -22.29 16.25
N LEU A 66 26.70 -21.00 16.06
CA LEU A 66 27.58 -20.13 15.27
C LEU A 66 29.01 -20.09 15.85
N LEU A 67 29.15 -19.92 17.16
CA LEU A 67 30.45 -19.87 17.84
C LEU A 67 31.22 -21.20 17.70
N TRP A 68 30.52 -22.33 17.70
CA TRP A 68 31.13 -23.63 17.50
C TRP A 68 31.69 -23.81 16.08
N PHE A 69 30.89 -23.47 15.05
CA PHE A 69 31.37 -23.49 13.67
C PHE A 69 32.52 -22.49 13.43
N ALA A 70 32.44 -21.29 14.01
CA ALA A 70 33.49 -20.28 13.93
C ALA A 70 34.79 -20.73 14.62
N GLY A 71 34.69 -21.44 15.76
CA GLY A 71 35.83 -22.04 16.45
C GLY A 71 36.50 -23.17 15.67
N HIS A 72 35.74 -23.95 14.89
CA HIS A 72 36.27 -25.02 14.06
C HIS A 72 36.94 -24.53 12.75
N ALA A 73 36.65 -23.31 12.30
CA ALA A 73 37.21 -22.77 11.06
C ALA A 73 38.65 -22.21 11.20
N ARG A 74 39.21 -22.11 12.41
CA ARG A 74 40.52 -21.49 12.65
C ARG A 74 41.66 -22.48 12.92
N THR A 75 41.78 -23.52 12.11
CA THR A 75 43.02 -24.31 12.00
C THR A 75 43.19 -24.90 10.60
N ARG A 76 43.24 -24.06 9.58
CA ARG A 76 43.88 -24.44 8.31
C ARG A 76 45.07 -23.53 8.07
N ARG A 77 46.26 -23.96 8.56
CA ARG A 77 47.53 -23.48 8.00
C ARG A 77 47.54 -23.91 6.53
N LEU A 78 47.62 -22.94 5.63
CA LEU A 78 47.92 -23.18 4.22
C LEU A 78 49.37 -23.72 4.13
N PRO A 79 49.63 -24.88 3.49
CA PRO A 79 50.99 -25.29 3.20
C PRO A 79 51.60 -24.41 2.10
N ASN A 80 52.82 -23.95 2.35
CA ASN A 80 53.68 -23.22 1.42
C ASN A 80 54.17 -24.19 0.34
N LEU A 81 53.79 -23.98 -0.93
CA LEU A 81 54.34 -24.72 -2.07
C LEU A 81 55.44 -23.88 -2.71
N THR A 82 56.68 -24.27 -2.48
CA THR A 82 57.87 -23.77 -3.18
C THR A 82 58.04 -24.51 -4.50
N PHE A 83 58.24 -23.78 -5.59
CA PHE A 83 59.06 -24.19 -6.73
C PHE A 83 59.98 -23.03 -7.07
#